data_AF-A0A1R4HC71-F1
#
_entry.id   AF-A0A1R4HC71-F1
#
_cell.length_a   1.000
_cell.length_b   1.000
_cell.length_c   1.000
_cell.angle_alpha   90.00
_cell.angle_beta   90.00
_cell.angle_gamma   90.00
#
_symmetry.space_group_name_H-M   'P 1'
#
loop_
_entity.id
_entity.type
_entity.pdbx_description
1 polymer ?
#
loop_
_entity_poly.entity_id
_entity_poly.type
_entity_poly.pdbx_seq_one_letter_code
_entity_poly.pdbx_strand_id
1 'polypeptide(L)' 'MAVNLTDIHKDPFDRMIIATALHNQAKLMSVDGHFKNYPELHGHLIDT' A
#
# COMPACT_ATOMS: atom_id res chain seq x y z
N MET A 1 4.26 -14.68 -7.16
CA MET A 1 4.74 -13.68 -8.14
C MET A 1 4.98 -12.38 -7.39
N ALA A 2 6.09 -11.68 -7.67
CA ALA A 2 6.42 -10.44 -6.96
C ALA A 2 5.57 -9.27 -7.47
N VAL A 3 5.18 -8.38 -6.57
CA VAL A 3 4.43 -7.17 -6.90
C VAL A 3 5.42 -6.07 -7.25
N ASN A 4 5.19 -5.38 -8.36
CA ASN A 4 6.10 -4.32 -8.81
C ASN A 4 5.73 -3.00 -8.11
N LEU A 5 6.52 -2.61 -7.11
CA LEU A 5 6.33 -1.38 -6.34
C LEU A 5 7.29 -0.29 -6.84
N THR A 6 6.84 0.96 -6.80
CA THR A 6 7.68 2.11 -7.19
C THR A 6 8.81 2.35 -6.20
N ASP A 7 9.95 2.89 -6.62
CA ASP A 7 11.11 3.08 -5.72
C ASP A 7 10.94 4.20 -4.67
N ILE A 8 9.81 4.89 -4.66
CA ILE A 8 9.55 6.03 -3.76
C ILE A 8 9.45 5.61 -2.29
N HIS A 9 9.20 4.33 -2.02
CA HIS A 9 9.05 3.77 -0.67
C HIS A 9 10.36 3.89 0.12
N LYS A 10 10.38 4.73 1.15
CA LYS A 10 11.54 4.86 2.05
C LYS A 10 11.54 3.80 3.15
N ASP A 11 10.36 3.31 3.53
CA ASP A 11 10.20 2.33 4.58
C ASP A 11 10.03 0.91 3.98
N PRO A 12 10.87 -0.08 4.35
CA PRO A 12 10.71 -1.45 3.89
C PRO A 12 9.43 -2.12 4.40
N PHE A 13 8.88 -1.71 5.54
CA PHE A 13 7.64 -2.25 6.09
C PHE A 13 6.42 -1.77 5.29
N ASP A 14 6.40 -0.51 4.86
CA ASP A 14 5.36 0.00 3.96
C ASP A 14 5.32 -0.83 2.68
N ARG A 15 6.48 -1.14 2.09
CA ARG A 15 6.57 -2.03 0.92
C ARG A 15 5.93 -3.39 1.20
N MET A 16 6.22 -3.99 2.34
CA MET A 16 5.66 -5.31 2.69
C MET A 16 4.13 -5.24 2.84
N ILE A 17 3.61 -4.21 3.51
CA ILE A 17 2.17 -4.02 3.70
C ILE A 17 1.46 -3.81 2.36
N ILE A 18 1.99 -2.91 1.52
CA ILE A 18 1.45 -2.60 0.18
C ILE A 18 1.51 -3.84 -0.71
N ALA A 19 2.65 -4.53 -0.78
CA ALA A 19 2.80 -5.75 -1.58
C ALA A 19 1.79 -6.82 -1.13
N THR A 20 1.61 -6.99 0.17
CA THR A 20 0.64 -7.97 0.71
C THR A 20 -0.79 -7.58 0.33
N ALA A 21 -1.16 -6.32 0.45
CA ALA A 21 -2.49 -5.85 0.10
C ALA A 21 -2.80 -6.04 -1.38
N LEU A 22 -1.87 -5.66 -2.26
CA LEU A 22 -2.00 -5.83 -3.70
C LEU A 22 -2.05 -7.30 -4.10
N HIS A 23 -1.19 -8.14 -3.52
CA HIS A 23 -1.16 -9.57 -3.80
C HIS A 23 -2.49 -10.27 -3.45
N ASN A 24 -3.10 -9.87 -2.33
CA ASN A 24 -4.37 -10.44 -1.86
C ASN A 24 -5.60 -9.67 -2.36
N GLN A 25 -5.42 -8.63 -3.19
CA GLN A 25 -6.49 -7.71 -3.61
C GLN A 25 -7.31 -7.15 -2.42
N ALA A 26 -6.65 -6.98 -1.27
CA ALA A 26 -7.25 -6.51 -0.05
C ALA A 26 -7.38 -4.97 -0.05
N LYS A 27 -8.26 -4.46 0.82
CA LYS A 27 -8.30 -3.04 1.15
C LYS A 27 -7.51 -2.79 2.43
N LEU A 28 -6.77 -1.68 2.47
CA LEU A 28 -6.02 -1.23 3.63
C LEU A 28 -6.75 -0.09 4.32
N MET A 29 -6.76 -0.13 5.65
CA MET A 29 -7.19 0.96 6.51
C MET A 29 -5.94 1.56 7.17
N SER A 30 -5.79 2.87 7.08
CA SER A 30 -4.64 3.60 7.63
C SER A 30 -5.18 4.64 8.61
N VAL A 31 -4.79 4.52 9.88
CA VAL A 31 -5.29 5.38 10.96
C VAL A 31 -4.72 6.81 10.85
N ASP A 32 -3.48 6.93 10.41
CA ASP A 32 -2.75 8.18 10.26
C ASP A 32 -2.84 8.77 8.84
N GLY A 33 -3.40 8.03 7.88
CA GLY A 33 -3.51 8.43 6.49
C GLY A 33 -2.19 8.39 5.71
N HIS A 34 -1.10 7.84 6.26
CA HIS A 34 0.23 7.84 5.61
C HIS A 34 0.18 7.17 4.23
N PHE A 35 -0.59 6.09 4.13
CA PHE A 35 -0.71 5.28 2.92
C PHE A 35 -1.39 5.98 1.74
N LYS A 36 -2.04 7.14 1.95
CA LYS A 36 -2.62 7.97 0.87
C LYS A 36 -1.57 8.53 -0.09
N ASN A 37 -0.30 8.58 0.32
CA ASN A 37 0.80 9.08 -0.51
C ASN A 37 1.34 8.05 -1.50
N TYR A 38 0.93 6.78 -1.39
CA TYR A 38 1.39 5.72 -2.27
C TYR A 38 0.41 5.51 -3.43
N PRO A 39 0.83 5.79 -4.68
CA PRO A 39 -0.05 5.70 -5.85
C PRO A 39 -0.58 4.29 -6.09
N GLU A 40 0.18 3.25 -5.68
CA GLU A 40 -0.23 1.86 -5.83
C GLU A 40 -1.48 1.52 -5.00
N LEU A 41 -1.77 2.28 -3.95
CA LEU A 41 -2.93 2.06 -3.10
C LEU A 41 -4.17 2.85 -3.53
N HIS A 42 -4.13 3.57 -4.65
CA HIS A 42 -5.29 4.25 -5.18
C HIS A 42 -6.43 3.24 -5.47
N GLY A 43 -7.58 3.40 -4.80
CA GLY A 43 -8.70 2.44 -4.87
C GLY A 43 -8.59 1.22 -3.94
N HIS A 44 -7.47 1.04 -3.27
CA HIS A 44 -7.25 0.00 -2.25
C HIS A 44 -7.31 0.54 -0.82
N LEU A 45 -7.52 1.84 -0.62
CA LEU A 45 -7.73 2.42 0.70
C LEU A 45 -9.21 2.44 1.08
N ILE A 46 -9.48 2.15 2.36
CA ILE A 46 -10.77 2.41 2.97
C ILE A 46 -10.77 3.88 3.42
N ASP A 47 -11.66 4.69 2.86
CA ASP A 47 -11.91 6.03 3.36
C ASP A 47 -12.74 5.94 4.65
N THR A 48 -12.30 6.67 5.68
CA THR A 48 -12.91 6.72 7.01
C THR A 48 -13.31 8.13 7.34
#